data_AF-A0A225UJD1-F1
#
_entry.id   AF-A0A225UJD1-F1
#
_cell.length_a   1.000
_cell.length_b   1.000
_cell.length_c   1.000
_cell.angle_alpha   90.00
_cell.angle_beta   90.00
_cell.angle_gamma   90.00
#
_symmetry.space_group_name_H-M   'P 1'
#
loop_
_entity.id
_entity.type
_entity.pdbx_description
1 polymer ?
#
loop_
_entity_poly.entity_id
_entity_poly.type
_entity_poly.pdbx_seq_one_letter_code
_entity_poly.pdbx_strand_id
1 'polypeptide(L)'
;FRAALARLKIKRKVASNEALLPPENRQQHLALPRYVRVNTLLASAEEAESFEREYDAQQDRDVRDLLVLPSGTELHEHEMVKSGKLVLQDKASCFPAFVLHGEHADAKDKQGDVIDACAAPGNKTSHLAMLLQQQDGDGEDDATPKRRVFAFDRSPKRLELLKRRMQLAGAAARVQAQLQSFLEVPVDDEIYRNVRSILLDPSCSGSGMTNRLDHLLDIASSRDTVLEPDQGAEYEEDTAKRLQSLADFQLEALRKAFSFPQVERVVYSTCSIFQKEDEEVVAAALKSKENVGASRPFVLKPALTSWPRRGLEVAGLSADQAKALVRANGLEDSTNGFFVAYFERTDRADGALVEVNEGTKINTDASSAEIPVPANTTEVEGVGKKRKVLSAAQKENRKRRKREKRKKNSNTNTSKEHEEE
;
A
#
# COMPACT_ATOMS: atom_id res chain seq x y z
N PHE A 1 -3.35 12.24 21.12
CA PHE A 1 -3.22 10.82 21.52
C PHE A 1 -4.15 10.45 22.68
N ARG A 2 -3.87 10.82 23.94
CA ARG A 2 -4.69 10.44 25.12
C ARG A 2 -6.16 10.87 25.05
N ALA A 3 -6.46 12.07 24.55
CA ALA A 3 -7.82 12.59 24.45
C ALA A 3 -8.71 11.83 23.44
N ALA A 4 -8.16 11.39 22.31
CA ALA A 4 -8.91 10.66 21.28
C ALA A 4 -9.22 9.22 21.72
N LEU A 5 -8.28 8.56 22.40
CA LEU A 5 -8.51 7.23 23.00
C LEU A 5 -9.52 7.28 24.14
N ALA A 6 -9.48 8.32 24.98
CA ALA A 6 -10.49 8.53 26.01
C ALA A 6 -11.90 8.68 25.42
N ARG A 7 -12.06 9.48 24.35
CA ARG A 7 -13.32 9.60 23.61
C ARG A 7 -13.79 8.26 23.04
N LEU A 8 -12.87 7.47 22.48
CA LEU A 8 -13.21 6.18 21.88
C LEU A 8 -13.60 5.11 22.93
N LYS A 9 -12.98 5.13 24.11
CA LYS A 9 -13.35 4.27 25.26
C LYS A 9 -14.74 4.56 25.78
N ILE A 10 -15.05 5.84 26.00
CA ILE A 10 -16.38 6.29 26.41
C ILE A 10 -17.43 5.84 25.39
N LYS A 11 -17.12 6.04 24.10
CA LYS A 11 -17.98 5.69 22.98
C LYS A 11 -18.25 4.19 22.83
N ARG A 12 -17.23 3.34 23.00
CA ARG A 12 -17.38 1.87 22.93
C ARG A 12 -17.82 1.26 24.26
N LYS A 13 -18.07 2.07 25.30
CA LYS A 13 -18.40 1.63 26.67
C LYS A 13 -17.39 0.62 27.21
N VAL A 14 -16.10 0.81 26.88
CA VAL A 14 -15.02 -0.06 27.34
C VAL A 14 -14.12 0.68 28.32
N ALA A 15 -13.71 -0.02 29.38
CA ALA A 15 -12.92 0.56 30.46
C ALA A 15 -11.43 0.71 30.10
N SER A 16 -10.93 -0.09 29.16
CA SER A 16 -9.51 -0.18 28.83
C SER A 16 -9.24 0.09 27.35
N ASN A 17 -7.99 0.42 27.01
CA ASN A 17 -7.61 0.68 25.62
C ASN A 17 -7.58 -0.63 24.82
N GLU A 18 -7.29 -1.74 25.49
CA GLU A 18 -7.17 -3.10 24.97
C GLU A 18 -8.54 -3.61 24.51
N ALA A 19 -9.60 -3.28 25.24
CA ALA A 19 -10.97 -3.62 24.89
C ALA A 19 -11.48 -2.86 23.63
N LEU A 20 -10.74 -1.87 23.12
CA LEU A 20 -11.04 -1.24 21.84
C LEU A 20 -10.55 -2.07 20.64
N LEU A 21 -9.69 -3.07 20.81
CA LEU A 21 -9.16 -3.88 19.69
C LEU A 21 -10.22 -4.86 19.16
N PRO A 22 -10.08 -5.42 17.94
CA PRO A 22 -10.89 -6.56 17.48
C PRO A 22 -10.76 -7.76 18.45
N PRO A 23 -11.79 -8.60 18.65
CA PRO A 23 -11.75 -9.75 19.56
C PRO A 23 -10.51 -10.64 19.39
N GLU A 24 -10.07 -10.81 18.15
CA GLU A 24 -8.89 -11.57 17.74
C GLU A 24 -7.59 -10.97 18.29
N ASN A 25 -7.58 -9.65 18.51
CA ASN A 25 -6.45 -8.89 19.05
C ASN A 25 -6.66 -8.48 20.53
N ARG A 26 -7.81 -8.81 21.15
CA ARG A 26 -8.12 -8.50 22.56
C ARG A 26 -7.45 -9.46 23.53
N GLN A 27 -7.07 -10.64 23.06
CA GLN A 27 -6.35 -11.62 23.86
C GLN A 27 -4.86 -11.52 23.56
N GLN A 28 -4.11 -11.45 24.65
CA GLN A 28 -2.66 -11.59 24.77
C GLN A 28 -1.86 -10.29 24.70
N HIS A 29 -1.13 -10.06 25.80
CA HIS A 29 0.23 -9.51 25.76
C HIS A 29 1.08 -10.41 24.85
N LEU A 30 0.89 -10.31 23.53
CA LEU A 30 1.76 -10.96 22.56
C LEU A 30 3.12 -10.31 22.72
N ALA A 31 3.97 -10.97 23.50
CA ALA A 31 5.37 -10.63 23.66
C ALA A 31 6.09 -11.01 22.36
N LEU A 32 5.80 -10.26 21.27
CA LEU A 32 6.46 -10.46 20.00
C LEU A 32 7.97 -10.25 20.17
N PRO A 33 8.80 -11.08 19.52
CA PRO A 33 10.23 -10.85 19.46
C PRO A 33 10.55 -9.43 18.95
N ARG A 34 11.69 -8.91 19.37
CA ARG A 34 12.22 -7.66 18.82
C ARG A 34 13.00 -8.00 17.55
N TYR A 35 12.48 -7.58 16.41
CA TYR A 35 13.19 -7.71 15.14
C TYR A 35 14.02 -6.46 14.82
N VAL A 36 15.23 -6.70 14.33
CA VAL A 36 16.17 -5.65 13.94
C VAL A 36 16.86 -6.07 12.65
N ARG A 37 16.71 -5.28 11.60
CA ARG A 37 17.42 -5.51 10.35
C ARG A 37 18.81 -4.88 10.41
N VAL A 38 19.84 -5.68 10.14
CA VAL A 38 21.21 -5.21 9.94
C VAL A 38 21.27 -4.44 8.63
N ASN A 39 21.76 -3.21 8.66
CA ASN A 39 21.92 -2.37 7.48
C ASN A 39 23.33 -2.54 6.92
N THR A 40 23.50 -3.46 5.97
CA THR A 40 24.80 -3.75 5.35
C THR A 40 25.36 -2.61 4.49
N LEU A 41 24.63 -1.50 4.33
CA LEU A 41 25.17 -0.27 3.75
C LEU A 41 26.15 0.44 4.70
N LEU A 42 26.01 0.22 6.01
CA LEU A 42 26.73 0.98 7.04
C LEU A 42 27.38 0.09 8.11
N ALA A 43 26.76 -1.04 8.45
CA ALA A 43 27.26 -1.97 9.44
C ALA A 43 28.29 -2.92 8.82
N SER A 44 29.44 -3.10 9.46
CA SER A 44 30.38 -4.17 9.09
C SER A 44 29.91 -5.53 9.60
N ALA A 45 30.44 -6.61 9.04
CA ALA A 45 30.17 -7.97 9.53
C ALA A 45 30.61 -8.13 11.00
N GLU A 46 31.76 -7.56 11.38
CA GLU A 46 32.28 -7.61 12.74
C GLU A 46 31.37 -6.90 13.75
N GLU A 47 30.80 -5.74 13.37
CA GLU A 47 29.85 -5.01 14.20
C GLU A 47 28.55 -5.78 14.39
N ALA A 48 28.04 -6.40 13.32
CA ALA A 48 26.85 -7.24 13.38
C ALA A 48 27.08 -8.47 14.29
N GLU A 49 28.18 -9.18 14.11
CA GLU A 49 28.53 -10.34 14.95
C GLU A 49 28.75 -9.96 16.42
N SER A 50 29.35 -8.80 16.67
CA SER A 50 29.52 -8.29 18.04
C SER A 50 28.18 -8.02 18.69
N PHE A 51 27.25 -7.38 17.96
CA PHE A 51 25.89 -7.12 18.43
C PHE A 51 25.12 -8.42 18.69
N GLU A 52 25.25 -9.41 17.79
CA GLU A 52 24.65 -10.73 17.97
C GLU A 52 25.08 -11.40 19.27
N ARG A 53 26.39 -11.38 19.56
CA ARG A 53 26.95 -11.95 20.80
C ARG A 53 26.54 -11.18 22.06
N GLU A 54 26.52 -9.85 22.00
CA GLU A 54 26.18 -8.99 23.14
C GLU A 54 24.70 -9.15 23.56
N TYR A 55 23.82 -9.27 22.57
CA TYR A 55 22.37 -9.29 22.79
C TYR A 55 21.72 -10.69 22.72
N ASP A 56 22.53 -11.75 22.58
CA ASP A 56 22.07 -13.13 22.32
C ASP A 56 21.05 -13.17 21.16
N ALA A 57 21.34 -12.39 20.12
CA ALA A 57 20.44 -12.25 18.98
C ALA A 57 20.61 -13.42 18.02
N GLN A 58 19.51 -13.90 17.46
CA GLN A 58 19.51 -15.01 16.50
C GLN A 58 19.23 -14.49 15.09
N GLN A 59 19.88 -15.07 14.09
CA GLN A 59 19.54 -14.81 12.69
C GLN A 59 18.14 -15.36 12.37
N ASP A 60 17.34 -14.57 11.67
CA ASP A 60 16.03 -15.01 11.23
C ASP A 60 16.13 -16.09 10.15
N ARG A 61 15.25 -17.09 10.23
CA ARG A 61 15.26 -18.23 9.30
C ARG A 61 14.82 -17.86 7.88
N ASP A 62 13.91 -16.89 7.74
CA ASP A 62 13.19 -16.64 6.50
C ASP A 62 13.70 -15.39 5.77
N VAL A 63 14.33 -14.46 6.48
CA VAL A 63 14.82 -13.18 5.94
C VAL A 63 16.29 -12.99 6.32
N ARG A 64 17.16 -12.81 5.32
CA ARG A 64 18.58 -12.50 5.54
C ARG A 64 18.75 -11.12 6.19
N ASP A 65 19.86 -10.94 6.90
CA ASP A 65 20.24 -9.69 7.58
C ASP A 65 19.18 -9.22 8.61
N LEU A 66 18.38 -10.14 9.14
CA LEU A 66 17.36 -9.86 10.15
C LEU A 66 17.69 -10.62 11.43
N LEU A 67 17.82 -9.88 12.53
CA LEU A 67 18.07 -10.43 13.85
C LEU A 67 16.77 -10.48 14.66
N VAL A 68 16.65 -11.56 15.43
CA VAL A 68 15.55 -11.86 16.35
C VAL A 68 16.09 -11.78 17.77
N LEU A 69 15.51 -10.89 18.55
CA LEU A 69 15.86 -10.68 19.96
C LEU A 69 14.65 -10.99 20.86
N PRO A 70 14.89 -11.26 22.15
CA PRO A 70 13.82 -11.41 23.12
C PRO A 70 12.82 -10.26 23.10
N SER A 71 11.57 -10.54 23.48
CA SER A 71 10.55 -9.50 23.59
C SER A 71 10.93 -8.48 24.66
N GLY A 72 10.58 -7.22 24.43
CA GLY A 72 10.89 -6.12 25.37
C GLY A 72 12.29 -5.53 25.24
N THR A 73 13.19 -6.10 24.43
CA THR A 73 14.52 -5.51 24.20
C THR A 73 14.40 -4.08 23.66
N GLU A 74 14.97 -3.13 24.40
CA GLU A 74 14.97 -1.70 24.08
C GLU A 74 16.25 -1.30 23.35
N LEU A 75 16.13 -0.86 22.10
CA LEU A 75 17.26 -0.51 21.25
C LEU A 75 17.19 0.90 20.66
N HIS A 76 16.12 1.66 20.95
CA HIS A 76 15.91 2.98 20.34
C HIS A 76 17.08 3.95 20.62
N GLU A 77 17.70 3.81 21.80
CA GLU A 77 18.83 4.64 22.21
C GLU A 77 20.20 4.04 21.88
N HIS A 78 20.23 2.80 21.35
CA HIS A 78 21.46 2.10 21.00
C HIS A 78 22.20 2.80 19.87
N GLU A 79 23.54 2.84 19.95
CA GLU A 79 24.38 3.59 19.01
C GLU A 79 24.19 3.11 17.57
N MET A 80 24.12 1.79 17.34
CA MET A 80 23.92 1.25 16.00
C MET A 80 22.54 1.61 15.42
N VAL A 81 21.52 1.83 16.24
CA VAL A 81 20.21 2.31 15.77
C VAL A 81 20.27 3.81 15.45
N LYS A 82 20.90 4.60 16.32
CA LYS A 82 21.08 6.05 16.13
C LYS A 82 21.96 6.41 14.94
N SER A 83 22.91 5.55 14.59
CA SER A 83 23.79 5.70 13.41
C SER A 83 23.21 5.07 12.14
N GLY A 84 22.06 4.38 12.21
CA GLY A 84 21.41 3.76 11.06
C GLY A 84 22.00 2.42 10.63
N LYS A 85 22.97 1.87 11.38
CA LYS A 85 23.54 0.53 11.20
C LYS A 85 22.54 -0.59 11.51
N LEU A 86 21.59 -0.33 12.40
CA LEU A 86 20.47 -1.20 12.72
C LEU A 86 19.14 -0.48 12.47
N VAL A 87 18.21 -1.17 11.83
CA VAL A 87 16.87 -0.65 11.53
C VAL A 87 15.85 -1.48 12.28
N LEU A 88 15.13 -0.84 13.22
CA LEU A 88 14.01 -1.47 13.92
C LEU A 88 12.85 -1.69 12.95
N GLN A 89 12.64 -2.94 12.55
CA GLN A 89 11.67 -3.33 11.54
C GLN A 89 11.13 -4.71 11.87
N ASP A 90 9.80 -4.79 12.02
CA ASP A 90 9.10 -6.07 12.17
C ASP A 90 9.39 -7.03 11.01
N LYS A 91 9.47 -8.33 11.30
CA LYS A 91 9.84 -9.37 10.34
C LYS A 91 8.96 -9.33 9.09
N ALA A 92 7.64 -9.29 9.25
CA ALA A 92 6.74 -9.28 8.10
C ALA A 92 6.89 -8.03 7.23
N SER A 93 7.30 -6.89 7.81
CA SER A 93 7.61 -5.67 7.07
C SER A 93 8.87 -5.80 6.20
N CYS A 94 9.73 -6.80 6.45
CA CYS A 94 10.88 -7.11 5.60
C CYS A 94 10.52 -7.95 4.37
N PHE A 95 9.41 -8.71 4.41
CA PHE A 95 9.04 -9.65 3.34
C PHE A 95 8.96 -9.01 1.95
N PRO A 96 8.34 -7.83 1.74
CA PRO A 96 8.12 -7.35 0.37
C PRO A 96 9.41 -7.03 -0.39
N ALA A 97 10.36 -6.36 0.27
CA ALA A 97 11.66 -6.06 -0.30
C ALA A 97 12.50 -7.33 -0.48
N PHE A 98 12.46 -8.23 0.52
CA PHE A 98 13.18 -9.50 0.46
C PHE A 98 12.63 -10.44 -0.62
N VAL A 99 11.31 -10.52 -0.81
CA VAL A 99 10.73 -11.30 -1.92
C VAL A 99 11.20 -10.70 -3.25
N LEU A 100 11.13 -9.38 -3.43
CA LEU A 100 11.44 -8.74 -4.70
C LEU A 100 12.94 -8.78 -5.09
N HIS A 101 13.86 -8.63 -4.13
CA HIS A 101 15.31 -8.52 -4.41
C HIS A 101 16.20 -9.33 -3.47
N GLY A 102 15.63 -10.18 -2.61
CA GLY A 102 16.36 -11.11 -1.75
C GLY A 102 16.25 -12.55 -2.27
N GLU A 103 15.03 -13.11 -2.22
CA GLU A 103 14.68 -14.44 -2.73
C GLU A 103 14.69 -14.47 -4.26
N HIS A 104 13.97 -13.54 -4.91
CA HIS A 104 13.88 -13.46 -6.38
C HIS A 104 14.87 -12.43 -6.93
N ALA A 105 16.17 -12.66 -6.72
CA ALA A 105 17.20 -11.82 -7.33
C ALA A 105 17.19 -11.95 -8.87
N ASP A 106 17.34 -10.83 -9.58
CA ASP A 106 17.32 -10.78 -11.04
C ASP A 106 18.54 -11.49 -11.66
N ALA A 107 18.29 -12.20 -12.76
CA ALA A 107 19.35 -12.49 -13.73
C ALA A 107 19.96 -11.16 -14.22
N LYS A 108 21.28 -11.13 -14.48
CA LYS A 108 22.01 -9.89 -14.80
C LYS A 108 21.37 -9.07 -15.94
N ASP A 109 20.74 -9.73 -16.90
CA ASP A 109 20.06 -9.13 -18.06
C ASP A 109 18.67 -8.54 -17.76
N LYS A 110 18.07 -8.84 -16.60
CA LYS A 110 16.75 -8.35 -16.17
C LYS A 110 16.82 -7.27 -15.08
N GLN A 111 18.04 -6.88 -14.69
CA GLN A 111 18.28 -5.86 -13.67
C GLN A 111 17.84 -4.46 -14.12
N GLY A 112 17.27 -3.70 -13.20
CA GLY A 112 16.90 -2.31 -13.45
C GLY A 112 16.46 -1.56 -12.20
N ASP A 113 16.06 -0.31 -12.40
CA ASP A 113 15.58 0.56 -11.33
C ASP A 113 14.31 -0.01 -10.67
N VAL A 114 14.03 0.44 -9.46
CA VAL A 114 12.89 0.00 -8.65
C VAL A 114 12.01 1.19 -8.32
N ILE A 115 10.68 1.01 -8.37
CA ILE A 115 9.74 1.96 -7.79
C ILE A 115 9.26 1.43 -6.44
N ASP A 116 9.33 2.28 -5.41
CA ASP A 116 8.56 2.12 -4.17
C ASP A 116 7.36 3.08 -4.23
N ALA A 117 6.18 2.53 -4.50
CA ALA A 117 4.99 3.28 -4.87
C ALA A 117 4.33 4.02 -3.69
N CYS A 118 4.56 3.59 -2.46
CA CYS A 118 3.97 4.14 -1.24
C CYS A 118 5.01 4.14 -0.11
N ALA A 119 6.09 4.87 -0.34
CA ALA A 119 7.38 4.58 0.28
C ALA A 119 7.51 4.98 1.75
N ALA A 120 6.85 6.06 2.18
CA ALA A 120 7.11 6.59 3.51
C ALA A 120 6.50 5.69 4.61
N PRO A 121 7.15 5.51 5.77
CA PRO A 121 8.32 6.25 6.24
C PRO A 121 9.68 5.64 5.84
N GLY A 122 9.74 4.67 4.93
CA GLY A 122 10.99 4.25 4.28
C GLY A 122 11.66 2.98 4.82
N ASN A 123 11.02 2.20 5.69
CA ASN A 123 11.61 0.94 6.18
C ASN A 123 11.82 -0.06 5.01
N LYS A 124 10.82 -0.20 4.13
CA LYS A 124 10.91 -1.03 2.92
C LYS A 124 11.84 -0.43 1.87
N THR A 125 11.79 0.89 1.68
CA THR A 125 12.67 1.63 0.76
C THR A 125 14.15 1.46 1.09
N SER A 126 14.53 1.61 2.38
CA SER A 126 15.93 1.40 2.81
C SER A 126 16.35 -0.06 2.67
N HIS A 127 15.42 -1.00 2.87
CA HIS A 127 15.69 -2.43 2.65
C HIS A 127 15.93 -2.72 1.16
N LEU A 128 15.12 -2.17 0.25
CA LEU A 128 15.36 -2.24 -1.19
C LEU A 128 16.74 -1.68 -1.56
N ALA A 129 17.09 -0.49 -1.07
CA ALA A 129 18.38 0.14 -1.37
C ALA A 129 19.58 -0.70 -0.91
N MET A 130 19.45 -1.37 0.25
CA MET A 130 20.43 -2.31 0.78
C MET A 130 20.59 -3.55 -0.11
N LEU A 131 19.48 -4.22 -0.45
CA LEU A 131 19.49 -5.43 -1.29
C LEU A 131 20.06 -5.13 -2.69
N LEU A 132 19.74 -3.97 -3.27
CA LEU A 132 20.32 -3.54 -4.53
C LEU A 132 21.84 -3.31 -4.42
N GLN A 133 22.34 -2.77 -3.29
CA GLN A 133 23.80 -2.60 -3.09
C GLN A 133 24.52 -3.94 -3.07
N GLN A 134 23.99 -4.90 -2.31
CA GLN A 134 24.59 -6.23 -2.19
C GLN A 134 24.73 -6.94 -3.54
N GLN A 135 23.83 -6.63 -4.48
CA GLN A 135 23.84 -7.19 -5.83
C GLN A 135 24.66 -6.37 -6.83
N ASP A 136 24.63 -5.04 -6.74
CA ASP A 136 25.40 -4.13 -7.62
C ASP A 136 26.90 -4.16 -7.30
N GLY A 137 27.26 -4.48 -6.04
CA GLY A 137 28.62 -4.34 -5.52
C GLY A 137 29.02 -2.87 -5.29
N ASP A 138 30.23 -2.66 -4.77
CA ASP A 138 30.71 -1.32 -4.41
C ASP A 138 31.12 -0.45 -5.60
N GLY A 139 31.29 -1.08 -6.77
CA GLY A 139 31.54 -0.40 -8.04
C GLY A 139 32.93 0.22 -8.09
N GLU A 140 33.98 -0.61 -8.08
CA GLU A 140 35.32 -0.17 -8.51
C GLU A 140 35.40 0.01 -10.03
N ASP A 141 34.54 -0.69 -10.80
CA ASP A 141 34.40 -0.47 -12.24
C ASP A 141 33.18 0.43 -12.52
N ASP A 142 33.45 1.68 -12.90
CA ASP A 142 32.51 2.74 -13.33
C ASP A 142 31.66 2.35 -14.59
N ALA A 143 31.76 1.08 -15.03
CA ALA A 143 31.14 0.55 -16.23
C ALA A 143 29.67 0.15 -16.04
N THR A 144 29.20 -0.06 -14.81
CA THR A 144 27.81 -0.51 -14.56
C THR A 144 27.04 0.54 -13.75
N PRO A 145 25.98 1.17 -14.32
CA PRO A 145 25.22 2.17 -13.59
C PRO A 145 24.49 1.54 -12.40
N LYS A 146 24.70 2.11 -11.20
CA LYS A 146 24.04 1.68 -9.97
C LYS A 146 22.52 1.84 -10.08
N ARG A 147 21.77 0.80 -9.76
CA ARG A 147 20.30 0.82 -9.80
C ARG A 147 19.76 1.79 -8.76
N ARG A 148 18.68 2.50 -9.10
CA ARG A 148 18.03 3.52 -8.28
C ARG A 148 16.69 3.04 -7.73
N VAL A 149 16.26 3.67 -6.64
CA VAL A 149 14.91 3.51 -6.08
C VAL A 149 14.15 4.82 -6.22
N PHE A 150 13.09 4.84 -7.03
CA PHE A 150 12.15 5.95 -7.10
C PHE A 150 11.09 5.76 -6.01
N ALA A 151 11.06 6.66 -5.04
CA ALA A 151 10.21 6.54 -3.85
C ALA A 151 9.13 7.63 -3.85
N PHE A 152 7.86 7.23 -3.88
CA PHE A 152 6.73 8.16 -3.94
C PHE A 152 5.95 8.18 -2.63
N ASP A 153 5.57 9.38 -2.18
CA ASP A 153 4.52 9.57 -1.17
C ASP A 153 3.82 10.92 -1.41
N ARG A 154 2.51 10.98 -1.20
CA ARG A 154 1.71 12.20 -1.39
C ARG A 154 1.79 13.18 -0.22
N SER A 155 2.28 12.73 0.94
CA SER A 155 2.33 13.54 2.16
C SER A 155 3.70 14.23 2.29
N PRO A 156 3.76 15.58 2.29
CA PRO A 156 5.02 16.30 2.46
C PRO A 156 5.76 15.91 3.74
N LYS A 157 5.03 15.79 4.86
CA LYS A 157 5.58 15.42 6.17
C LYS A 157 6.15 13.99 6.18
N ARG A 158 5.45 13.02 5.58
CA ARG A 158 5.95 11.64 5.53
C ARG A 158 7.15 11.53 4.58
N LEU A 159 7.14 12.27 3.47
CA LEU A 159 8.26 12.29 2.54
C LEU A 159 9.52 12.90 3.15
N GLU A 160 9.40 13.99 3.92
CA GLU A 160 10.53 14.57 4.65
C GLU A 160 11.14 13.57 5.64
N LEU A 161 10.29 12.85 6.37
CA LEU A 161 10.74 11.77 7.25
C LEU A 161 11.45 10.64 6.48
N LEU A 162 10.92 10.25 5.31
CA LEU A 162 11.57 9.29 4.42
C LEU A 162 12.95 9.77 4.01
N LYS A 163 13.08 11.02 3.52
CA LYS A 163 14.39 11.60 3.13
C LYS A 163 15.40 11.57 4.27
N ARG A 164 15.00 11.99 5.48
CA ARG A 164 15.85 11.93 6.68
C ARG A 164 16.28 10.49 7.01
N ARG A 165 15.37 9.53 6.90
CA ARG A 165 15.67 8.11 7.15
C ARG A 165 16.59 7.52 6.09
N MET A 166 16.47 7.94 4.82
CA MET A 166 17.40 7.50 3.77
C MET A 166 18.80 8.07 3.97
N GLN A 167 18.92 9.30 4.45
CA GLN A 167 20.21 9.86 4.86
C GLN A 167 20.81 9.06 6.02
N LEU A 168 20.03 8.82 7.08
CA LEU A 168 20.47 8.04 8.23
C LEU A 168 20.89 6.62 7.86
N ALA A 169 20.16 5.96 6.96
CA ALA A 169 20.46 4.60 6.52
C ALA A 169 21.57 4.51 5.46
N GLY A 170 22.20 5.62 5.06
CA GLY A 170 23.21 5.62 4.00
C GLY A 170 22.65 5.37 2.58
N ALA A 171 21.34 5.42 2.41
CA ALA A 171 20.64 5.10 1.17
C ALA A 171 20.34 6.32 0.27
N ALA A 172 20.66 7.54 0.72
CA ALA A 172 20.26 8.79 0.04
C ALA A 172 20.78 8.93 -1.40
N ALA A 173 21.96 8.38 -1.71
CA ALA A 173 22.51 8.42 -3.06
C ALA A 173 21.75 7.52 -4.05
N ARG A 174 21.08 6.47 -3.56
CA ARG A 174 20.32 5.51 -4.37
C ARG A 174 18.83 5.83 -4.45
N VAL A 175 18.28 6.53 -3.46
CA VAL A 175 16.83 6.76 -3.33
C VAL A 175 16.44 8.17 -3.79
N GLN A 176 15.65 8.25 -4.85
CA GLN A 176 15.05 9.49 -5.34
C GLN A 176 13.62 9.63 -4.83
N ALA A 177 13.45 10.39 -3.74
CA ALA A 177 12.17 10.63 -3.11
C ALA A 177 11.38 11.78 -3.76
N GLN A 178 10.15 11.51 -4.21
CA GLN A 178 9.28 12.45 -4.92
C GLN A 178 7.94 12.68 -4.20
N LEU A 179 7.53 13.95 -4.10
CA LEU A 179 6.25 14.35 -3.53
C LEU A 179 5.15 14.24 -4.60
N GLN A 180 4.62 13.03 -4.79
CA GLN A 180 3.64 12.75 -5.84
C GLN A 180 2.79 11.55 -5.45
N SER A 181 1.54 11.52 -5.93
CA SER A 181 0.72 10.30 -5.89
C SER A 181 1.23 9.30 -6.92
N PHE A 182 1.45 8.05 -6.54
CA PHE A 182 1.85 7.00 -7.49
C PHE A 182 0.88 6.83 -8.67
N LEU A 183 -0.43 7.05 -8.43
CA LEU A 183 -1.46 6.98 -9.48
C LEU A 183 -1.22 8.02 -10.60
N GLU A 184 -0.59 9.14 -10.26
CA GLU A 184 -0.32 10.26 -11.17
C GLU A 184 1.05 10.13 -11.87
N VAL A 185 1.85 9.12 -11.55
CA VAL A 185 3.17 8.91 -12.16
C VAL A 185 2.98 8.50 -13.64
N PRO A 186 3.55 9.22 -14.62
CA PRO A 186 3.40 8.83 -16.02
C PRO A 186 4.18 7.54 -16.30
N VAL A 187 3.51 6.53 -16.85
CA VAL A 187 4.11 5.19 -17.05
C VAL A 187 5.15 5.16 -18.16
N ASP A 188 5.00 6.06 -19.13
CA ASP A 188 5.86 6.22 -20.31
C ASP A 188 6.90 7.34 -20.12
N ASP A 189 7.05 7.88 -18.90
CA ASP A 189 8.09 8.88 -18.66
C ASP A 189 9.48 8.24 -18.83
N GLU A 190 10.32 8.94 -19.56
CA GLU A 190 11.64 8.51 -19.97
C GLU A 190 12.58 8.28 -18.77
N ILE A 191 12.33 8.94 -17.64
CA ILE A 191 13.08 8.70 -16.40
C ILE A 191 12.86 7.29 -15.83
N TYR A 192 11.73 6.65 -16.16
CA TYR A 192 11.37 5.32 -15.68
C TYR A 192 11.67 4.21 -16.70
N ARG A 193 12.28 4.49 -17.85
CA ARG A 193 12.54 3.49 -18.92
C ARG A 193 13.32 2.24 -18.44
N ASN A 194 14.16 2.43 -17.43
CA ASN A 194 15.01 1.39 -16.85
C ASN A 194 14.38 0.71 -15.63
N VAL A 195 13.17 1.10 -15.22
CA VAL A 195 12.49 0.43 -14.11
C VAL A 195 12.13 -0.98 -14.54
N ARG A 196 12.42 -1.96 -13.68
CA ARG A 196 12.08 -3.38 -13.91
C ARG A 196 11.22 -3.97 -12.83
N SER A 197 11.13 -3.32 -11.66
CA SER A 197 10.32 -3.82 -10.56
C SER A 197 9.62 -2.72 -9.77
N ILE A 198 8.46 -3.08 -9.19
CA ILE A 198 7.68 -2.19 -8.31
C ILE A 198 7.40 -2.91 -6.98
N LEU A 199 7.67 -2.22 -5.87
CA LEU A 199 7.15 -2.55 -4.55
C LEU A 199 5.94 -1.65 -4.26
N LEU A 200 4.79 -2.26 -4.01
CA LEU A 200 3.53 -1.59 -3.70
C LEU A 200 3.05 -2.01 -2.30
N ASP A 201 3.31 -1.15 -1.31
CA ASP A 201 2.84 -1.27 0.08
C ASP A 201 1.89 -0.11 0.42
N PRO A 202 0.65 -0.11 -0.11
CA PRO A 202 -0.28 1.00 0.02
C PRO A 202 -0.82 1.16 1.43
N SER A 203 -1.55 2.25 1.65
CA SER A 203 -2.32 2.44 2.88
C SER A 203 -3.32 1.28 3.07
N CYS A 204 -3.20 0.58 4.20
CA CYS A 204 -4.05 -0.52 4.63
C CYS A 204 -4.91 -0.13 5.85
N SER A 205 -5.90 -0.96 6.18
CA SER A 205 -6.62 -0.84 7.45
C SER A 205 -5.68 -0.96 8.65
N GLY A 206 -4.57 -1.70 8.48
CA GLY A 206 -3.57 -2.07 9.47
C GLY A 206 -4.05 -2.92 10.62
N SER A 207 -5.15 -3.62 10.39
CA SER A 207 -5.73 -4.61 11.28
C SER A 207 -4.78 -5.72 11.74
N GLY A 208 -3.69 -5.98 10.99
CA GLY A 208 -2.67 -6.97 11.34
C GLY A 208 -1.61 -6.48 12.35
N MET A 209 -1.52 -5.18 12.63
CA MET A 209 -0.54 -4.68 13.61
C MET A 209 -1.02 -4.93 15.04
N THR A 210 -0.31 -5.80 15.77
CA THR A 210 -0.67 -6.23 17.13
C THR A 210 -0.54 -5.10 18.15
N ASN A 211 0.33 -4.13 17.91
CA ASN A 211 0.72 -3.12 18.90
C ASN A 211 0.24 -1.69 18.60
N ARG A 212 -0.79 -1.51 17.76
CA ARG A 212 -1.29 -0.17 17.38
C ARG A 212 -2.72 0.10 17.81
N LEU A 213 -2.81 0.78 18.95
CA LEU A 213 -3.85 1.76 19.25
C LEU A 213 -4.02 2.84 18.16
N ASP A 214 -3.10 2.94 17.19
CA ASP A 214 -3.15 3.90 16.09
C ASP A 214 -4.29 3.62 15.09
N HIS A 215 -4.72 2.36 14.87
CA HIS A 215 -5.89 2.06 14.03
C HIS A 215 -7.16 2.69 14.56
N LEU A 216 -7.28 2.70 15.88
CA LEU A 216 -8.39 3.31 16.60
C LEU A 216 -8.32 4.84 16.54
N LEU A 217 -7.11 5.40 16.47
CA LEU A 217 -6.89 6.84 16.36
C LEU A 217 -7.19 7.38 14.96
N ASP A 218 -6.88 6.66 13.89
CA ASP A 218 -7.28 7.07 12.55
C ASP A 218 -8.80 7.05 12.38
N ILE A 219 -9.49 6.08 12.98
CA ILE A 219 -10.96 6.02 13.04
C ILE A 219 -11.52 7.19 13.87
N ALA A 220 -10.84 7.56 14.96
CA ALA A 220 -11.25 8.67 15.82
C ALA A 220 -10.97 10.05 15.21
N SER A 221 -9.89 10.17 14.42
CA SER A 221 -9.43 11.44 13.83
C SER A 221 -10.22 11.82 12.57
N SER A 222 -10.86 10.87 11.88
CA SER A 222 -11.74 11.14 10.75
C SER A 222 -13.13 11.66 11.14
N ARG A 223 -13.48 11.71 12.43
CA ARG A 223 -14.77 12.18 12.93
C ARG A 223 -14.59 13.44 13.79
N ASP A 224 -14.55 14.60 13.15
CA ASP A 224 -14.62 15.92 13.81
C ASP A 224 -16.07 16.43 13.93
N THR A 225 -17.06 15.56 13.74
CA THR A 225 -18.48 15.92 13.85
C THR A 225 -19.12 15.26 15.07
N VAL A 226 -19.52 16.12 16.01
CA VAL A 226 -20.41 15.86 17.15
C VAL A 226 -21.65 15.10 16.69
N LEU A 227 -21.86 13.84 17.13
CA LEU A 227 -23.17 13.17 17.06
C LEU A 227 -23.34 12.15 18.20
N GLU A 228 -24.58 12.10 18.66
CA GLU A 228 -25.25 11.49 19.83
C GLU A 228 -25.11 9.96 20.01
N PRO A 229 -25.45 9.41 21.19
CA PRO A 229 -25.11 8.05 21.60
C PRO A 229 -26.20 7.01 21.26
N ASP A 230 -26.32 6.59 19.99
CA ASP A 230 -27.07 5.36 19.64
C ASP A 230 -26.70 4.80 18.24
N GLN A 231 -25.56 4.10 18.07
CA GLN A 231 -25.06 3.82 16.70
C GLN A 231 -24.25 2.52 16.48
N GLY A 232 -24.56 1.41 17.16
CA GLY A 232 -23.85 0.13 16.91
C GLY A 232 -23.79 -0.27 15.42
N ALA A 233 -24.90 -0.13 14.69
CA ALA A 233 -25.00 -0.48 13.26
C ALA A 233 -24.29 0.54 12.33
N GLU A 234 -24.34 1.85 12.63
CA GLU A 234 -23.65 2.87 11.83
C GLU A 234 -22.11 2.76 11.92
N TYR A 235 -21.57 2.18 13.01
CA TYR A 235 -20.12 1.93 13.14
C TYR A 235 -19.60 0.83 12.22
N GLU A 236 -20.34 -0.26 12.10
CA GLU A 236 -19.96 -1.38 11.23
C GLU A 236 -20.05 -0.97 9.77
N GLU A 237 -21.09 -0.21 9.40
CA GLU A 237 -21.27 0.31 8.06
C GLU A 237 -20.13 1.28 7.65
N ASP A 238 -19.74 2.21 8.53
CA ASP A 238 -18.63 3.12 8.28
C ASP A 238 -17.28 2.39 8.18
N THR A 239 -17.08 1.36 8.98
CA THR A 239 -15.85 0.54 8.94
C THR A 239 -15.79 -0.24 7.64
N ALA A 240 -16.90 -0.86 7.21
CA ALA A 240 -17.00 -1.57 5.94
C ALA A 240 -16.80 -0.63 4.73
N LYS A 241 -17.34 0.60 4.78
CA LYS A 241 -17.13 1.64 3.76
C LYS A 241 -15.67 2.06 3.68
N ARG A 242 -15.01 2.28 4.83
CA ARG A 242 -13.57 2.59 4.85
C ARG A 242 -12.74 1.44 4.30
N LEU A 243 -13.04 0.20 4.69
CA LEU A 243 -12.35 -0.98 4.20
C LEU A 243 -12.51 -1.13 2.68
N GLN A 244 -13.72 -0.88 2.15
CA GLN A 244 -13.96 -0.84 0.71
C GLN A 244 -13.14 0.27 0.03
N SER A 245 -13.16 1.49 0.55
CA SER A 245 -12.41 2.61 -0.04
C SER A 245 -10.90 2.36 -0.06
N LEU A 246 -10.36 1.64 0.93
CA LEU A 246 -8.95 1.24 0.96
C LEU A 246 -8.68 0.17 -0.10
N ALA A 247 -9.51 -0.86 -0.17
CA ALA A 247 -9.41 -1.91 -1.20
C ALA A 247 -9.51 -1.35 -2.63
N ASP A 248 -10.41 -0.38 -2.87
CA ASP A 248 -10.56 0.28 -4.17
C ASP A 248 -9.28 1.03 -4.57
N PHE A 249 -8.70 1.79 -3.62
CA PHE A 249 -7.43 2.48 -3.83
C PHE A 249 -6.27 1.51 -4.07
N GLN A 250 -6.22 0.41 -3.31
CA GLN A 250 -5.20 -0.63 -3.45
C GLN A 250 -5.26 -1.29 -4.82
N LEU A 251 -6.48 -1.62 -5.29
CA LEU A 251 -6.71 -2.16 -6.62
C LEU A 251 -6.32 -1.16 -7.72
N GLU A 252 -6.66 0.12 -7.58
CA GLU A 252 -6.26 1.16 -8.53
C GLU A 252 -4.73 1.28 -8.61
N ALA A 253 -4.04 1.25 -7.46
CA ALA A 253 -2.59 1.30 -7.40
C ALA A 253 -1.95 0.03 -8.01
N LEU A 254 -2.50 -1.16 -7.79
CA LEU A 254 -1.97 -2.38 -8.36
C LEU A 254 -2.18 -2.44 -9.88
N ARG A 255 -3.33 -1.98 -10.37
CA ARG A 255 -3.58 -1.80 -11.82
C ARG A 255 -2.61 -0.79 -12.44
N LYS A 256 -2.33 0.31 -11.73
CA LYS A 256 -1.31 1.27 -12.14
C LYS A 256 0.07 0.65 -12.21
N ALA A 257 0.45 -0.20 -11.26
CA ALA A 257 1.73 -0.92 -11.32
C ALA A 257 1.80 -1.85 -12.56
N PHE A 258 0.70 -2.55 -12.88
CA PHE A 258 0.62 -3.40 -14.07
C PHE A 258 0.66 -2.64 -15.40
N SER A 259 0.30 -1.35 -15.39
CA SER A 259 0.30 -0.53 -16.61
C SER A 259 1.69 -0.02 -17.02
N PHE A 260 2.73 -0.21 -16.21
CA PHE A 260 4.11 0.13 -16.63
C PHE A 260 4.62 -0.90 -17.64
N PRO A 261 4.88 -0.53 -18.91
CA PRO A 261 5.24 -1.47 -19.96
C PRO A 261 6.59 -2.18 -19.73
N GLN A 262 7.54 -1.49 -19.11
CA GLN A 262 8.91 -1.93 -18.83
C GLN A 262 9.06 -2.75 -17.54
N VAL A 263 8.04 -2.75 -16.68
CA VAL A 263 8.08 -3.44 -15.39
C VAL A 263 7.85 -4.93 -15.61
N GLU A 264 8.76 -5.74 -15.10
CA GLU A 264 8.70 -7.20 -15.20
C GLU A 264 8.12 -7.83 -13.94
N ARG A 265 8.28 -7.18 -12.79
CA ARG A 265 8.01 -7.77 -11.47
C ARG A 265 7.31 -6.79 -10.54
N VAL A 266 6.31 -7.26 -9.82
CA VAL A 266 5.58 -6.45 -8.84
C VAL A 266 5.41 -7.23 -7.55
N VAL A 267 5.72 -6.61 -6.41
CA VAL A 267 5.29 -7.11 -5.11
C VAL A 267 4.21 -6.19 -4.57
N TYR A 268 3.08 -6.78 -4.19
CA TYR A 268 2.00 -6.13 -3.46
C TYR A 268 2.02 -6.62 -2.02
N SER A 269 1.88 -5.71 -1.05
CA SER A 269 1.78 -6.10 0.36
C SER A 269 0.84 -5.22 1.16
N THR A 270 0.28 -5.80 2.21
CA THR A 270 -0.51 -5.05 3.19
C THR A 270 -0.20 -5.50 4.61
N CYS A 271 -0.53 -4.62 5.54
CA CYS A 271 -0.57 -4.87 6.97
C CYS A 271 -1.97 -5.31 7.46
N SER A 272 -2.75 -5.97 6.62
CA SER A 272 -4.15 -6.34 6.88
C SER A 272 -4.32 -7.83 7.19
N ILE A 273 -5.42 -8.15 7.87
CA ILE A 273 -5.95 -9.52 7.99
C ILE A 273 -7.19 -9.74 7.11
N PHE A 274 -7.70 -8.70 6.44
CA PHE A 274 -8.94 -8.77 5.68
C PHE A 274 -8.68 -9.21 4.23
N GLN A 275 -9.34 -10.29 3.82
CA GLN A 275 -9.34 -10.79 2.43
C GLN A 275 -9.67 -9.70 1.40
N LYS A 276 -10.54 -8.78 1.78
CA LYS A 276 -10.96 -7.63 0.98
C LYS A 276 -9.83 -6.70 0.55
N GLU A 277 -8.79 -6.56 1.37
CA GLU A 277 -7.60 -5.77 1.04
C GLU A 277 -6.49 -6.64 0.42
N ASP A 278 -6.63 -7.97 0.49
CA ASP A 278 -5.56 -8.91 0.21
C ASP A 278 -5.90 -9.74 -1.05
N GLU A 279 -6.43 -10.94 -0.89
CA GLU A 279 -6.69 -11.86 -1.99
C GLU A 279 -7.74 -11.33 -2.99
N GLU A 280 -8.74 -10.58 -2.53
CA GLU A 280 -9.76 -10.00 -3.41
C GLU A 280 -9.17 -8.93 -4.33
N VAL A 281 -8.25 -8.09 -3.82
CA VAL A 281 -7.51 -7.10 -4.61
C VAL A 281 -6.63 -7.80 -5.65
N VAL A 282 -5.93 -8.86 -5.24
CA VAL A 282 -5.09 -9.67 -6.13
C VAL A 282 -5.92 -10.32 -7.24
N ALA A 283 -7.05 -10.96 -6.89
CA ALA A 283 -7.96 -11.58 -7.85
C ALA A 283 -8.52 -10.58 -8.86
N ALA A 284 -8.92 -9.39 -8.38
CA ALA A 284 -9.42 -8.33 -9.23
C ALA A 284 -8.34 -7.74 -10.15
N ALA A 285 -7.11 -7.58 -9.65
CA ALA A 285 -5.99 -7.06 -10.44
C ALA A 285 -5.55 -8.03 -11.54
N LEU A 286 -5.52 -9.34 -11.27
CA LEU A 286 -5.20 -10.36 -12.28
C LEU A 286 -6.19 -10.36 -13.44
N LYS A 287 -7.47 -10.06 -13.17
CA LYS A 287 -8.56 -9.96 -14.17
C LYS A 287 -8.71 -8.57 -14.79
N SER A 288 -7.89 -7.61 -14.37
CA SER A 288 -7.97 -6.23 -14.86
C SER A 288 -7.62 -6.14 -16.35
N LYS A 289 -8.16 -5.13 -17.03
CA LYS A 289 -7.90 -4.91 -18.47
C LYS A 289 -6.42 -4.67 -18.74
N GLU A 290 -5.74 -4.00 -17.81
CA GLU A 290 -4.30 -3.73 -17.86
C GLU A 290 -3.48 -5.03 -17.89
N ASN A 291 -3.96 -6.08 -17.22
CA ASN A 291 -3.29 -7.37 -17.20
C ASN A 291 -3.74 -8.31 -18.34
N VAL A 292 -5.05 -8.52 -18.47
CA VAL A 292 -5.64 -9.45 -19.46
C VAL A 292 -5.44 -8.96 -20.89
N GLY A 293 -5.28 -7.66 -21.11
CA GLY A 293 -4.96 -7.09 -22.42
C GLY A 293 -3.47 -7.08 -22.75
N ALA A 294 -2.58 -7.31 -21.78
CA ALA A 294 -1.14 -7.21 -22.00
C ALA A 294 -0.60 -8.38 -22.83
N SER A 295 0.37 -8.11 -23.71
CA SER A 295 1.10 -9.14 -24.46
C SER A 295 1.81 -10.11 -23.51
N ARG A 296 2.39 -9.58 -22.44
CA ARG A 296 3.07 -10.32 -21.36
C ARG A 296 2.36 -10.09 -20.04
N PRO A 297 1.26 -10.83 -19.73
CA PRO A 297 0.50 -10.62 -18.51
C PRO A 297 1.33 -10.98 -17.27
N PHE A 298 1.03 -10.32 -16.16
CA PHE A 298 1.49 -10.71 -14.84
C PHE A 298 0.78 -11.97 -14.36
N VAL A 299 1.57 -12.91 -13.85
CA VAL A 299 1.10 -14.12 -13.17
C VAL A 299 1.66 -14.17 -11.77
N LEU A 300 0.95 -14.82 -10.85
CA LEU A 300 1.45 -15.06 -9.50
C LEU A 300 2.59 -16.07 -9.53
N LYS A 301 3.64 -15.77 -8.78
CA LYS A 301 4.77 -16.66 -8.50
C LYS A 301 4.86 -16.89 -6.99
N PRO A 302 5.34 -18.07 -6.54
CA PRO A 302 5.51 -18.33 -5.12
C PRO A 302 6.40 -17.27 -4.45
N ALA A 303 5.88 -16.61 -3.41
CA ALA A 303 6.62 -15.70 -2.57
C ALA A 303 7.04 -16.38 -1.27
N LEU A 304 8.23 -16.06 -0.78
CA LEU A 304 8.77 -16.46 0.52
C LEU A 304 8.57 -17.96 0.79
N THR A 305 9.19 -18.78 -0.06
CA THR A 305 8.98 -20.24 -0.12
C THR A 305 9.26 -20.97 1.19
N SER A 306 10.14 -20.43 2.04
CA SER A 306 10.45 -20.97 3.38
C SER A 306 9.36 -20.71 4.42
N TRP A 307 8.53 -19.69 4.22
CA TRP A 307 7.43 -19.37 5.12
C TRP A 307 6.35 -20.44 4.95
N PRO A 308 5.59 -20.84 5.99
CA PRO A 308 4.58 -21.89 5.84
C PRO A 308 3.18 -21.37 5.52
N ARG A 309 2.78 -20.21 6.07
CA ARG A 309 1.39 -19.72 5.95
C ARG A 309 1.15 -19.11 4.57
N ARG A 310 0.02 -19.47 3.96
CA ARG A 310 -0.36 -19.07 2.60
C ARG A 310 -1.64 -18.23 2.57
N GLY A 311 -1.94 -17.68 1.40
CA GLY A 311 -3.18 -16.96 1.16
C GLY A 311 -4.41 -17.88 1.24
N LEU A 312 -5.57 -17.24 1.33
CA LEU A 312 -6.85 -17.89 1.42
C LEU A 312 -7.45 -18.16 0.04
N GLU A 313 -8.17 -19.27 -0.09
CA GLU A 313 -8.91 -19.56 -1.32
C GLU A 313 -10.15 -18.66 -1.38
N VAL A 314 -10.17 -17.74 -2.35
CA VAL A 314 -11.27 -16.81 -2.59
C VAL A 314 -11.77 -16.91 -4.02
N ALA A 315 -12.98 -16.40 -4.26
CA ALA A 315 -13.55 -16.36 -5.60
C ALA A 315 -12.64 -15.59 -6.57
N GLY A 316 -12.15 -16.29 -7.59
CA GLY A 316 -11.29 -15.70 -8.62
C GLY A 316 -9.80 -16.00 -8.50
N LEU A 317 -9.37 -16.75 -7.49
CA LEU A 317 -8.05 -17.38 -7.43
C LEU A 317 -8.17 -18.90 -7.51
N SER A 318 -7.25 -19.57 -8.20
CA SER A 318 -7.08 -21.02 -8.10
C SER A 318 -6.39 -21.39 -6.78
N ALA A 319 -6.47 -22.66 -6.38
CA ALA A 319 -5.76 -23.17 -5.21
C ALA A 319 -4.23 -22.93 -5.31
N ASP A 320 -3.66 -23.11 -6.49
CA ASP A 320 -2.22 -22.87 -6.71
C ASP A 320 -1.87 -21.37 -6.64
N GLN A 321 -2.77 -20.50 -7.09
CA GLN A 321 -2.61 -19.06 -6.92
C GLN A 321 -2.69 -18.67 -5.44
N ALA A 322 -3.64 -19.20 -4.67
CA ALA A 322 -3.72 -18.95 -3.23
C ALA A 322 -2.46 -19.44 -2.49
N LYS A 323 -1.90 -20.59 -2.88
CA LYS A 323 -0.63 -21.13 -2.37
C LYS A 323 0.62 -20.32 -2.77
N ALA A 324 0.53 -19.46 -3.78
CA ALA A 324 1.63 -18.57 -4.14
C ALA A 324 1.67 -17.31 -3.25
N LEU A 325 0.56 -16.98 -2.60
CA LEU A 325 0.41 -15.83 -1.70
C LEU A 325 0.90 -16.16 -0.30
N VAL A 326 1.34 -15.13 0.42
CA VAL A 326 1.83 -15.24 1.79
C VAL A 326 0.92 -14.47 2.73
N ARG A 327 0.55 -15.09 3.84
CA ARG A 327 -0.04 -14.42 5.00
C ARG A 327 0.87 -14.61 6.21
N ALA A 328 0.86 -13.64 7.11
CA ALA A 328 1.39 -13.77 8.47
C ALA A 328 0.28 -13.43 9.47
N ASN A 329 0.34 -14.03 10.66
CA ASN A 329 -0.59 -13.83 11.77
C ASN A 329 0.18 -13.48 13.05
N GLY A 330 -0.23 -12.37 13.68
CA GLY A 330 0.18 -11.90 15.00
C GLY A 330 0.36 -13.00 16.06
N LEU A 331 -0.63 -13.88 16.16
CA LEU A 331 -0.77 -14.84 17.25
C LEU A 331 0.11 -16.08 17.08
N GLU A 332 0.26 -16.55 15.86
CA GLU A 332 0.83 -17.87 15.57
C GLU A 332 2.23 -17.77 14.97
N ASP A 333 2.56 -16.67 14.31
CA ASP A 333 3.77 -16.56 13.48
C ASP A 333 4.86 -15.68 14.12
N SER A 334 4.65 -15.21 15.36
CA SER A 334 5.60 -14.36 16.09
C SER A 334 6.04 -13.10 15.34
N THR A 335 5.17 -12.52 14.51
CA THR A 335 5.37 -11.27 13.74
C THR A 335 4.02 -10.57 13.59
N ASN A 336 3.94 -9.33 13.09
CA ASN A 336 2.63 -8.75 12.79
C ASN A 336 1.85 -9.51 11.70
N GLY A 337 0.53 -9.38 11.73
CA GLY A 337 -0.34 -9.77 10.63
C GLY A 337 0.00 -9.01 9.35
N PHE A 338 0.17 -9.75 8.25
CA PHE A 338 0.69 -9.21 7.01
C PHE A 338 0.29 -10.06 5.80
N PHE A 339 0.34 -9.48 4.61
CA PHE A 339 0.05 -10.14 3.35
C PHE A 339 1.07 -9.75 2.28
N VAL A 340 1.48 -10.71 1.44
CA VAL A 340 2.37 -10.48 0.29
C VAL A 340 1.91 -11.29 -0.92
N ALA A 341 1.88 -10.63 -2.07
CA ALA A 341 1.68 -11.23 -3.39
C ALA A 341 2.85 -10.83 -4.32
N TYR A 342 3.43 -11.80 -5.01
CA TYR A 342 4.50 -11.58 -5.97
C TYR A 342 4.04 -11.93 -7.39
N PHE A 343 4.25 -10.99 -8.30
CA PHE A 343 3.86 -11.08 -9.69
C PHE A 343 5.08 -10.96 -10.60
N GLU A 344 5.10 -11.75 -11.66
CA GLU A 344 6.10 -11.67 -12.72
C GLU A 344 5.40 -11.70 -14.09
N ARG A 345 5.88 -10.90 -15.05
CA ARG A 345 5.43 -10.98 -16.43
C ARG A 345 5.87 -12.30 -17.06
N THR A 346 4.95 -12.98 -17.71
CA THR A 346 5.25 -14.14 -18.55
C THR A 346 4.88 -13.85 -19.98
N ASP A 347 5.63 -14.42 -20.92
CA ASP A 347 5.16 -14.49 -22.30
C ASP A 347 3.88 -15.34 -22.32
N ARG A 348 2.88 -14.92 -23.09
CA ARG A 348 1.76 -15.82 -23.37
C ARG A 348 2.33 -17.02 -24.08
N ALA A 349 2.13 -18.21 -23.52
CA ALA A 349 2.27 -19.42 -24.32
C ALA A 349 1.38 -19.24 -25.55
N ASP A 350 1.94 -19.40 -26.75
CA ASP A 350 1.22 -19.31 -28.01
C ASP A 350 -0.07 -20.14 -27.91
N GLY A 351 -1.24 -19.48 -27.84
CA GLY A 351 -2.55 -20.12 -28.02
C GLY A 351 -3.62 -19.98 -26.93
N ALA A 352 -3.37 -19.36 -25.77
CA ALA A 352 -4.47 -19.14 -24.80
C ALA A 352 -5.18 -17.79 -25.02
N LEU A 353 -6.12 -17.76 -25.98
CA LEU A 353 -7.12 -16.68 -26.07
C LEU A 353 -8.07 -16.80 -24.86
N VAL A 354 -8.03 -15.81 -23.97
CA VAL A 354 -9.09 -15.64 -22.98
C VAL A 354 -10.28 -15.03 -23.72
N GLU A 355 -11.29 -15.84 -23.99
CA GLU A 355 -12.55 -15.38 -24.56
C GLU A 355 -13.21 -14.37 -23.60
N VAL A 356 -13.23 -13.11 -24.02
CA VAL A 356 -14.10 -12.11 -23.43
C VAL A 356 -15.50 -12.41 -23.94
N ASN A 357 -16.34 -12.95 -23.06
CA ASN A 357 -17.71 -13.29 -23.39
C ASN A 357 -18.57 -12.00 -23.45
N GLU A 358 -18.41 -11.23 -24.52
CA GLU A 358 -19.40 -10.23 -24.92
C GLU A 358 -20.47 -10.91 -25.78
N GLY A 359 -21.49 -11.44 -25.10
CA GLY A 359 -22.69 -11.92 -25.76
C GLY A 359 -23.44 -10.76 -26.44
N THR A 360 -23.42 -10.75 -27.78
CA THR A 360 -24.60 -10.79 -28.67
C THR A 360 -24.18 -10.29 -30.05
N LYS A 361 -23.82 -11.20 -30.96
CA LYS A 361 -23.72 -10.91 -32.40
C LYS A 361 -25.04 -11.31 -33.05
N ILE A 362 -25.72 -10.34 -33.68
CA ILE A 362 -26.64 -10.60 -34.79
C ILE A 362 -25.83 -10.34 -36.05
N ASN A 363 -25.74 -11.34 -36.92
CA ASN A 363 -25.01 -11.29 -38.18
C ASN A 363 -26.02 -11.51 -39.31
N THR A 364 -26.05 -10.63 -40.31
CA THR A 364 -26.34 -10.97 -41.71
C THR A 364 -25.93 -9.80 -42.61
N ASP A 365 -24.90 -10.02 -43.43
CA ASP A 365 -24.69 -9.32 -44.70
C ASP A 365 -25.58 -9.92 -45.79
N ALA A 366 -26.26 -9.08 -46.58
CA ALA A 366 -26.63 -9.38 -47.98
C ALA A 366 -27.01 -8.09 -48.73
N SER A 367 -26.50 -8.00 -49.97
CA SER A 367 -26.58 -6.92 -50.95
C SER A 367 -27.92 -6.83 -51.71
N SER A 368 -28.24 -5.60 -52.15
CA SER A 368 -28.99 -5.15 -53.36
C SER A 368 -30.48 -5.46 -53.54
N ALA A 369 -31.33 -4.40 -53.54
CA ALA A 369 -32.26 -4.02 -54.63
C ALA A 369 -33.11 -2.77 -54.24
N GLU A 370 -33.44 -1.93 -55.24
CA GLU A 370 -34.08 -0.61 -55.15
C GLU A 370 -35.62 -0.61 -54.94
N ILE A 371 -36.12 0.37 -54.14
CA ILE A 371 -37.25 1.35 -54.30
C ILE A 371 -38.63 0.80 -54.82
N PRO A 372 -39.81 1.13 -54.20
CA PRO A 372 -40.32 2.51 -54.03
C PRO A 372 -41.11 2.92 -52.77
N VAL A 373 -41.16 4.25 -52.63
CA VAL A 373 -41.85 5.13 -51.66
C VAL A 373 -43.38 4.93 -51.67
N PRO A 374 -44.07 5.12 -50.52
CA PRO A 374 -44.90 6.31 -50.41
C PRO A 374 -44.82 7.02 -49.05
N ALA A 375 -45.10 8.32 -49.10
CA ALA A 375 -45.15 9.26 -48.00
C ALA A 375 -46.28 8.95 -47.00
N ASN A 376 -46.00 9.13 -45.70
CA ASN A 376 -46.86 9.98 -44.87
C ASN A 376 -46.17 10.43 -43.58
N THR A 377 -46.48 11.67 -43.25
CA THR A 377 -46.07 12.49 -42.12
C THR A 377 -46.55 11.94 -40.77
N THR A 378 -45.75 12.09 -39.73
CA THR A 378 -46.15 12.63 -38.40
C THR A 378 -44.95 12.70 -37.45
N GLU A 379 -44.77 13.88 -36.86
CA GLU A 379 -43.77 14.23 -35.85
C GLU A 379 -44.12 13.60 -34.49
N VAL A 380 -43.14 13.08 -33.73
CA VAL A 380 -43.11 13.17 -32.25
C VAL A 380 -41.65 13.16 -31.76
N GLU A 381 -41.40 14.02 -30.78
CA GLU A 381 -40.15 14.49 -30.17
C GLU A 381 -39.34 13.45 -29.35
N GLY A 382 -38.04 13.73 -29.20
CA GLY A 382 -37.11 13.01 -28.32
C GLY A 382 -36.95 13.62 -26.93
N VAL A 383 -36.36 12.86 -25.99
CA VAL A 383 -35.94 13.35 -24.67
C VAL A 383 -34.55 12.82 -24.30
N GLY A 384 -33.55 13.70 -24.38
CA GLY A 384 -32.24 13.58 -23.71
C GLY A 384 -32.19 14.48 -22.47
N LYS A 385 -31.72 13.96 -21.33
CA LYS A 385 -31.62 14.72 -20.06
C LYS A 385 -30.43 15.70 -20.06
N LYS A 386 -30.72 17.01 -20.03
CA LYS A 386 -29.74 18.11 -19.84
C LYS A 386 -29.49 18.44 -18.34
N ARG A 387 -28.25 18.84 -18.03
CA ARG A 387 -27.77 19.37 -16.73
C ARG A 387 -28.47 20.71 -16.39
N LYS A 388 -28.96 20.88 -15.15
CA LYS A 388 -29.59 22.13 -14.67
C LYS A 388 -28.56 23.21 -14.38
N VAL A 389 -28.73 24.39 -14.99
CA VAL A 389 -28.00 25.63 -14.69
C VAL A 389 -28.83 26.45 -13.70
N LEU A 390 -28.21 26.91 -12.60
CA LEU A 390 -28.88 27.68 -11.54
C LEU A 390 -29.19 29.12 -11.98
N SER A 391 -30.36 29.63 -11.60
CA SER A 391 -30.81 30.99 -11.92
C SER A 391 -30.02 32.07 -11.17
N ALA A 392 -30.06 33.31 -11.66
CA ALA A 392 -29.35 34.45 -11.07
C ALA A 392 -29.74 34.68 -9.59
N ALA A 393 -31.02 34.54 -9.26
CA ALA A 393 -31.53 34.63 -7.88
C ALA A 393 -30.94 33.54 -6.96
N GLN A 394 -30.73 32.32 -7.47
CA GLN A 394 -30.12 31.22 -6.71
C GLN A 394 -28.63 31.45 -6.47
N LYS A 395 -27.92 32.07 -7.41
CA LYS A 395 -26.50 32.46 -7.24
C LYS A 395 -26.35 33.58 -6.21
N GLU A 396 -27.28 34.53 -6.17
CA GLU A 396 -27.26 35.65 -5.23
C GLU A 396 -27.54 35.20 -3.79
N ASN A 397 -28.53 34.33 -3.58
CA ASN A 397 -28.81 33.75 -2.27
C ASN A 397 -27.62 32.92 -1.73
N ARG A 398 -26.87 32.25 -2.60
CA ARG A 398 -25.65 31.52 -2.23
C ARG A 398 -24.51 32.46 -1.84
N LYS A 399 -24.39 33.63 -2.49
CA LYS A 399 -23.41 34.67 -2.10
C LYS A 399 -23.76 35.32 -0.77
N ARG A 400 -25.05 35.62 -0.52
CA ARG A 400 -25.52 36.18 0.76
C ARG A 400 -25.25 35.25 1.94
N ARG A 401 -25.58 33.96 1.80
CA ARG A 401 -25.25 32.92 2.81
C ARG A 401 -23.74 32.79 3.08
N LYS A 402 -22.89 32.93 2.06
CA LYS A 402 -21.43 32.91 2.26
C LYS A 402 -20.91 34.15 3.01
N ARG A 403 -21.52 35.33 2.82
CA ARG A 403 -21.16 36.56 3.56
C ARG A 403 -21.59 36.49 5.02
N GLU A 404 -22.79 35.98 5.31
CA GLU A 404 -23.26 35.78 6.69
C GLU A 404 -22.38 34.78 7.46
N LYS A 405 -21.94 33.69 6.79
CA LYS A 405 -21.04 32.70 7.39
C LYS A 405 -19.64 33.27 7.70
N ARG A 406 -19.15 34.23 6.89
CA ARG A 406 -17.88 34.93 7.15
C ARG A 406 -17.97 35.95 8.29
N LYS A 407 -19.08 36.69 8.42
CA LYS A 407 -19.31 37.60 9.55
C LYS A 407 -19.42 36.86 10.89
N LYS A 408 -20.01 35.66 10.90
CA LYS A 408 -20.13 34.83 12.12
C LYS A 408 -18.77 34.30 12.62
N ASN A 409 -17.82 34.08 11.71
CA ASN A 409 -16.46 33.64 12.04
C ASN A 409 -15.51 34.79 12.44
N SER A 410 -15.78 36.06 12.06
CA SER A 410 -14.92 37.17 12.52
C SER A 410 -15.28 37.62 13.94
N ASN A 411 -16.55 37.58 14.32
CA ASN A 411 -16.98 37.94 15.68
C ASN A 411 -16.56 36.93 16.77
N THR A 412 -16.08 35.75 16.39
CA THR A 412 -15.61 34.72 17.34
C THR A 412 -14.11 34.84 17.66
N ASN A 413 -13.35 35.61 16.86
CA ASN A 413 -11.92 35.85 17.13
C ASN A 413 -11.66 37.09 18.01
N THR A 414 -12.52 38.11 17.96
CA THR A 414 -12.34 39.33 18.76
C THR A 414 -12.75 39.19 20.23
N SER A 415 -13.40 38.09 20.62
CA SER A 415 -13.81 37.83 22.02
C SER A 415 -12.75 37.11 22.86
N LYS A 416 -11.62 36.70 22.26
CA LYS A 416 -10.57 35.93 22.94
C LYS A 416 -9.30 36.71 23.28
N GLU A 417 -9.20 37.98 22.90
CA GLU A 417 -8.02 38.82 23.14
C GLU A 417 -8.19 39.81 24.30
N HIS A 418 -9.24 39.69 25.13
CA HIS A 418 -9.48 40.59 26.27
C HIS A 418 -9.60 39.92 27.65
N GLU A 419 -9.13 38.67 27.81
CA GLU A 419 -9.09 37.97 29.11
C GLU A 419 -7.69 37.51 29.56
N GLU A 420 -6.62 38.01 28.93
CA GLU A 420 -5.25 37.85 29.45
C GLU A 420 -4.56 39.22 29.53
N GLU A 421 -4.88 39.98 30.58
CA GLU A 421 -4.00 41.00 31.17
C GLU A 421 -4.14 41.01 32.69
#